data_AF-A0AAV8UWG1-F1
#
_entry.id   AF-A0AAV8UWG1-F1
#
_cell.length_a   1.000
_cell.length_b   1.000
_cell.length_c   1.000
_cell.angle_alpha   90.00
_cell.angle_beta   90.00
_cell.angle_gamma   90.00
#
_symmetry.space_group_name_H-M   'P 1'
#
loop_
_entity.id
_entity.type
_entity.pdbx_description
1 polymer ?
#
loop_
_entity_poly.entity_id
_entity_poly.type
_entity_poly.pdbx_seq_one_letter_code
_entity_poly.pdbx_strand_id
1 'polypeptide(L)'
;MSWRAGLNRCVLLYRPCRSGTFVGTEVLFLRSEGLFASVISVLLRAKNWYLARTEVGRDKIGNVYYLQRVKGRTEKRLVDYANGDATLVSKVPNEWWSWLHYSRPDPPTPREIEISDAKAADLKRRVKALEEEDAKERVRQFASKMSSYDDQAQAHTQSVEQIAFRAMGGREKGGMTSSQNASAEKRDADASTHMNEEIAPQGEGESFRPGEWKPSTTRRRGRLG
;
A
#
# COMPACT_ATOMS: atom_id res chain seq x y z
N MET A 1 -0.31 6.32 75.97
CA MET A 1 0.77 6.96 76.75
C MET A 1 1.39 8.04 75.85
N SER A 2 0.83 9.26 75.77
CA SER A 2 1.26 10.49 76.49
C SER A 2 2.79 10.56 76.68
N TRP A 3 3.54 11.55 76.19
CA TRP A 3 3.48 12.98 76.56
C TRP A 3 4.35 13.90 75.65
N ARG A 4 3.93 15.18 75.58
CA ARG A 4 4.68 16.47 75.45
C ARG A 4 5.37 16.78 74.10
N ALA A 5 4.96 17.77 73.29
CA ALA A 5 4.70 19.20 73.53
C ALA A 5 5.93 19.99 74.05
N GLY A 6 6.44 20.91 73.21
CA GLY A 6 7.54 21.82 73.54
C GLY A 6 7.72 22.90 72.47
N LEU A 7 6.79 23.85 72.43
CA LEU A 7 6.99 25.17 71.81
C LEU A 7 8.01 25.93 72.65
N ASN A 8 9.02 26.56 72.01
CA ASN A 8 9.66 27.75 72.56
C ASN A 8 9.98 28.71 71.40
N ARG A 9 9.13 29.73 71.27
CA ARG A 9 9.44 31.01 70.63
C ARG A 9 10.52 31.70 71.44
N CYS A 10 11.61 32.13 70.79
CA CYS A 10 12.41 33.24 71.27
C CYS A 10 12.28 34.39 70.25
N VAL A 11 12.02 35.56 70.81
CA VAL A 11 11.61 36.81 70.18
C VAL A 11 12.78 37.79 70.27
N LEU A 12 12.99 38.56 69.20
CA LEU A 12 13.72 39.84 69.11
C LEU A 12 15.24 39.82 69.39
N LEU A 13 16.04 40.32 68.45
CA LEU A 13 16.44 41.74 68.47
C LEU A 13 17.21 42.13 67.19
N TYR A 14 16.89 43.34 66.78
CA TYR A 14 17.40 44.15 65.68
C TYR A 14 18.83 44.64 66.00
N ARG A 15 19.79 44.59 65.06
CA ARG A 15 20.49 45.80 64.61
C ARG A 15 21.43 45.59 63.40
N PRO A 16 21.46 46.56 62.46
CA PRO A 16 22.34 46.61 61.31
C PRO A 16 23.61 47.43 61.59
N CYS A 17 24.74 47.05 60.99
CA CYS A 17 25.91 47.89 60.68
C CYS A 17 26.68 47.19 59.55
N ARG A 18 26.59 47.69 58.31
CA ARG A 18 27.41 48.73 57.66
C ARG A 18 28.80 48.23 57.23
N SER A 19 29.08 48.57 55.97
CA SER A 19 30.35 48.56 55.22
C SER A 19 30.96 47.20 54.87
N GLY A 20 30.76 46.82 53.61
CA GLY A 20 31.48 45.74 52.93
C GLY A 20 31.11 45.73 51.46
N THR A 21 31.57 46.76 50.75
CA THR A 21 31.83 46.81 49.31
C THR A 21 31.53 45.54 48.50
N PHE A 22 30.51 45.66 47.65
CA PHE A 22 30.57 45.36 46.22
C PHE A 22 31.71 44.43 45.78
N VAL A 23 31.40 43.16 45.63
CA VAL A 23 31.68 42.46 44.37
C VAL A 23 30.41 41.68 44.10
N GLY A 24 29.53 42.33 43.32
CA GLY A 24 28.41 41.63 42.73
C GLY A 24 28.96 40.39 42.07
N THR A 25 28.44 39.23 42.44
CA THR A 25 28.38 38.11 41.52
C THR A 25 27.72 38.65 40.27
N GLU A 26 28.55 39.01 39.29
CA GLU A 26 28.16 39.19 37.91
C GLU A 26 27.50 37.87 37.51
N VAL A 27 26.18 37.82 37.74
CA VAL A 27 25.30 37.16 36.79
C VAL A 27 25.64 37.88 35.50
N LEU A 28 26.47 37.25 34.67
CA LEU A 28 26.63 37.61 33.27
C LEU A 28 25.24 37.47 32.67
N PHE A 29 24.47 38.53 32.84
CA PHE A 29 23.26 38.84 32.12
C PHE A 29 23.77 39.11 30.71
N LEU A 30 24.01 38.01 29.98
CA LEU A 30 24.27 38.00 28.56
C LEU A 30 23.03 38.59 27.90
N ARG A 31 23.02 39.92 27.85
CA ARG A 31 22.18 40.75 27.00
C ARG A 31 22.69 40.53 25.58
N SER A 32 22.41 39.34 25.04
CA SER A 32 22.76 38.99 23.67
C SER A 32 21.78 39.67 22.74
N GLU A 33 22.29 40.60 21.95
CA GLU A 33 21.55 41.38 20.96
C GLU A 33 20.85 40.46 19.95
N GLY A 34 19.54 40.69 19.77
CA GLY A 34 18.67 40.42 18.61
C GLY A 34 18.68 39.04 17.92
N LEU A 35 19.84 38.55 17.51
CA LEU A 35 19.99 37.40 16.61
C LEU A 35 20.21 36.09 17.38
N PHE A 36 20.97 36.10 18.48
CA PHE A 36 21.23 34.89 19.28
C PHE A 36 19.99 34.41 20.04
N ALA A 37 19.19 35.33 20.57
CA ALA A 37 17.91 34.99 21.22
C ALA A 37 16.93 34.32 20.23
N SER A 38 16.95 34.72 18.97
CA SER A 38 16.13 34.12 17.91
C SER A 38 16.59 32.68 17.61
N VAL A 39 17.89 32.46 17.40
CA VAL A 39 18.45 31.12 17.15
C VAL A 39 18.23 30.20 18.35
N ILE A 40 18.48 30.68 19.58
CA ILE A 40 18.20 29.93 20.80
C ILE A 40 16.71 29.61 20.91
N SER A 41 15.81 30.54 20.55
CA SER A 41 14.37 30.27 20.55
C SER A 41 13.94 29.22 19.50
N VAL A 42 14.59 29.20 18.34
CA VAL A 42 14.37 28.19 17.28
C VAL A 42 14.86 26.84 17.75
N LEU A 43 16.05 26.77 18.35
CA LEU A 43 16.61 25.53 18.90
C LEU A 43 15.80 25.01 20.09
N LEU A 44 15.34 25.88 21.00
CA LEU A 44 14.47 25.51 22.10
C LEU A 44 13.09 25.05 21.61
N ARG A 45 12.53 25.68 20.56
CA ARG A 45 11.31 25.19 19.92
C ARG A 45 11.52 23.83 19.26
N ALA A 46 12.64 23.62 18.56
CA ALA A 46 12.97 22.33 17.95
C ALA A 46 13.16 21.25 19.02
N LYS A 47 13.87 21.55 20.11
CA LYS A 47 14.05 20.67 21.26
C LYS A 47 12.72 20.37 21.94
N ASN A 48 11.88 21.37 22.18
CA ASN A 48 10.55 21.17 22.76
C ASN A 48 9.62 20.37 21.83
N TRP A 49 9.76 20.53 20.51
CA TRP A 49 9.05 19.75 19.50
C TRP A 49 9.50 18.28 19.52
N TYR A 50 10.79 18.02 19.73
CA TYR A 50 11.34 16.67 19.87
C TYR A 50 10.95 16.03 21.22
N LEU A 51 10.94 16.81 22.31
CA LEU A 51 10.58 16.36 23.65
C LEU A 51 9.07 16.17 23.86
N ALA A 52 8.21 16.84 23.07
CA ALA A 52 6.75 16.68 23.15
C ALA A 52 6.23 15.39 22.49
N ARG A 53 7.12 14.49 22.06
CA ARG A 53 6.76 13.19 21.48
C ARG A 53 6.60 12.17 22.60
N THR A 54 5.43 11.55 22.68
CA THR A 54 5.18 10.40 23.56
C THR A 54 5.33 9.13 22.73
N GLU A 55 6.21 8.21 23.15
CA GLU A 55 6.29 6.88 22.55
C GLU A 55 5.00 6.10 22.84
N VAL A 56 4.35 5.62 21.78
CA VAL A 56 3.09 4.87 21.86
C VAL A 56 3.35 3.37 21.76
N GLY A 57 4.27 2.96 20.89
CA GLY A 57 4.62 1.55 20.72
C GLY A 57 5.71 1.33 19.69
N ARG A 58 6.12 0.06 19.59
CA ARG A 58 7.11 -0.45 18.64
C ARG A 58 6.54 -1.65 17.89
N ASP A 59 6.89 -1.78 16.62
CA ASP A 59 6.60 -2.99 15.84
C ASP A 59 7.74 -4.03 15.95
N LYS A 60 7.54 -5.19 15.30
CA LYS A 60 8.53 -6.28 15.22
C LYS A 60 9.75 -5.93 14.37
N ILE A 61 9.64 -4.92 13.50
CA ILE A 61 10.71 -4.48 12.58
C ILE A 61 11.62 -3.46 13.28
N GLY A 62 11.17 -2.88 14.40
CA GLY A 62 11.88 -1.86 15.18
C GLY A 62 11.42 -0.43 14.86
N ASN A 63 10.33 -0.24 14.11
CA ASN A 63 9.74 1.08 13.91
C ASN A 63 9.11 1.57 15.21
N VAL A 64 9.36 2.83 15.55
CA VAL A 64 8.85 3.46 16.78
C VAL A 64 7.77 4.46 16.42
N TYR A 65 6.61 4.35 17.05
CA TYR A 65 5.46 5.21 16.80
C TYR A 65 5.30 6.23 17.91
N TYR A 66 5.08 7.49 17.52
CA TYR A 66 4.98 8.62 18.45
C TYR A 66 3.67 9.37 18.28
N LEU A 67 3.13 9.83 19.41
CA LEU A 67 2.05 10.81 19.46
C LEU A 67 2.62 12.13 19.96
N GLN A 68 2.48 13.17 19.15
CA GLN A 68 2.90 14.51 19.50
C GLN A 68 1.68 15.35 19.87
N ARG A 69 1.57 15.70 21.15
CA ARG A 69 0.55 16.60 21.69
C ARG A 69 1.17 17.95 22.00
N VAL A 70 0.87 18.95 21.18
CA VAL A 70 1.31 20.34 21.40
C VAL A 70 0.07 21.18 21.72
N LYS A 71 0.09 21.90 22.85
CA LYS A 71 -1.03 22.77 23.25
C LYS A 71 -1.39 23.74 22.12
N GLY A 72 -2.67 23.77 21.74
CA GLY A 72 -3.18 24.65 20.67
C GLY A 72 -2.89 24.17 19.24
N ARG A 73 -2.36 22.96 19.04
CA ARG A 73 -2.20 22.33 17.73
C ARG A 73 -2.89 20.96 17.71
N THR A 74 -3.23 20.49 16.50
CA THR A 74 -3.74 19.14 16.32
C THR A 74 -2.67 18.11 16.71
N GLU A 75 -3.13 17.00 17.29
CA GLU A 75 -2.25 15.88 17.61
C GLU A 75 -1.63 15.34 16.34
N LYS A 76 -0.30 15.20 16.31
CA LYS A 76 0.41 14.62 15.17
C LYS A 76 0.86 13.21 15.51
N ARG A 77 0.61 12.28 14.58
CA ARG A 77 1.07 10.89 14.65
C ARG A 77 2.29 10.75 13.76
N LEU A 78 3.38 10.22 14.30
CA LEU A 78 4.66 10.10 13.62
C LEU A 78 5.19 8.67 13.75
N VAL A 79 6.04 8.28 12.80
CA VAL A 79 6.81 7.04 12.82
C VAL A 79 8.28 7.38 12.58
N ASP A 80 9.15 6.87 13.44
CA ASP A 80 10.58 6.83 13.16
C ASP A 80 10.92 5.39 12.72
N TYR A 81 11.36 5.26 11.47
CA TYR A 81 11.70 3.98 10.88
C TYR A 81 13.02 3.45 11.45
N ALA A 82 13.11 2.15 11.71
CA ALA A 82 14.29 1.52 12.33
C ALA A 82 15.62 1.86 11.65
N ASN A 83 15.61 1.95 10.31
CA ASN A 83 16.81 2.21 9.50
C ASN A 83 16.91 3.67 9.02
N GLY A 84 16.02 4.55 9.47
CA GLY A 84 15.91 5.92 8.95
C GLY A 84 15.48 6.03 7.49
N ASP A 85 15.19 4.91 6.83
CA ASP A 85 14.78 4.84 5.44
C ASP A 85 13.26 4.97 5.31
N ALA A 86 12.83 6.12 4.78
CA ALA A 86 11.42 6.41 4.55
C ALA A 86 10.81 5.62 3.40
N THR A 87 11.58 4.92 2.55
CA THR A 87 11.03 4.07 1.48
C THR A 87 10.29 2.84 2.03
N LEU A 88 10.50 2.53 3.31
CA LEU A 88 9.90 1.40 4.02
C LEU A 88 8.42 1.62 4.40
N VAL A 89 7.76 2.65 3.85
CA VAL A 89 6.32 2.93 4.05
C VAL A 89 5.47 1.67 3.87
N SER A 90 5.74 0.88 2.83
CA SER A 90 5.00 -0.34 2.51
C SER A 90 5.20 -1.47 3.51
N LYS A 91 6.21 -1.41 4.38
CA LYS A 91 6.50 -2.41 5.40
C LYS A 91 5.80 -2.12 6.73
N VAL A 92 5.12 -0.98 6.86
CA VAL A 92 4.35 -0.64 8.07
C VAL A 92 3.14 -1.58 8.16
N PRO A 93 2.92 -2.26 9.31
CA PRO A 93 1.72 -3.08 9.51
C PRO A 93 0.43 -2.27 9.33
N ASN A 94 -0.61 -2.90 8.81
CA ASN A 94 -1.85 -2.20 8.43
C ASN A 94 -2.58 -1.54 9.62
N GLU A 95 -2.47 -2.13 10.81
CA GLU A 95 -3.07 -1.61 12.03
C GLU A 95 -2.41 -0.28 12.43
N TRP A 96 -1.07 -0.24 12.35
CA TRP A 96 -0.30 0.99 12.55
C TRP A 96 -0.53 2.01 11.45
N TRP A 97 -0.70 1.55 10.20
CA TRP A 97 -1.05 2.41 9.07
C TRP A 97 -2.38 3.14 9.29
N SER A 98 -3.40 2.40 9.73
CA SER A 98 -4.74 2.94 10.02
C SER A 98 -4.71 3.96 11.15
N TRP A 99 -3.90 3.71 12.19
CA TRP A 99 -3.70 4.68 13.25
C TRP A 99 -2.93 5.91 12.74
N LEU A 100 -1.85 5.75 11.97
CA LEU A 100 -1.08 6.87 11.46
C LEU A 100 -1.92 7.82 10.60
N HIS A 101 -2.88 7.28 9.84
CA HIS A 101 -3.77 8.04 8.95
C HIS A 101 -5.07 8.52 9.61
N TYR A 102 -5.14 8.52 10.95
CA TYR A 102 -6.31 8.97 11.71
C TYR A 102 -7.60 8.18 11.41
N SER A 103 -7.53 7.03 10.75
CA SER A 103 -8.68 6.15 10.52
C SER A 103 -9.14 5.47 11.81
N ARG A 104 -8.20 5.19 12.73
CA ARG A 104 -8.47 4.65 14.06
C ARG A 104 -8.05 5.65 15.15
N PRO A 105 -8.86 5.91 16.19
CA PRO A 105 -8.47 6.83 17.27
C PRO A 105 -7.36 6.24 18.16
N ASP A 106 -7.53 5.00 18.59
CA ASP A 106 -6.64 4.32 19.54
C ASP A 106 -5.49 3.59 18.84
N PRO A 107 -4.30 3.49 19.47
CA PRO A 107 -3.22 2.70 18.91
C PRO A 107 -3.56 1.20 18.89
N PRO A 108 -2.93 0.43 17.99
CA PRO A 108 -3.16 -1.00 17.92
C PRO A 108 -2.64 -1.71 19.17
N THR A 109 -3.37 -2.74 19.60
CA THR A 109 -2.94 -3.57 20.72
C THR A 109 -1.97 -4.66 20.24
N PRO A 110 -1.03 -5.13 21.09
CA PRO A 110 -0.10 -6.20 20.70
C PRO A 110 -0.79 -7.48 20.23
N ARG A 111 -1.92 -7.83 20.88
CA ARG A 111 -2.74 -8.99 20.52
C ARG A 111 -3.36 -8.86 19.14
N GLU A 112 -3.83 -7.67 18.75
CA GLU A 112 -4.37 -7.44 17.40
C GLU A 112 -3.29 -7.64 16.33
N ILE A 113 -2.06 -7.20 16.61
CA ILE A 113 -0.91 -7.37 15.71
C ILE A 113 -0.62 -8.87 15.52
N GLU A 114 -0.60 -9.65 16.60
CA GLU A 114 -0.39 -11.11 16.52
C GLU A 114 -1.47 -11.81 15.68
N ILE A 115 -2.73 -11.42 15.86
CA ILE A 115 -3.85 -11.97 15.08
C ILE A 115 -3.69 -11.63 13.59
N SER A 116 -3.29 -10.39 13.28
CA SER A 116 -3.07 -9.96 11.90
C SER A 116 -1.91 -10.71 11.25
N ASP A 117 -0.80 -10.86 11.97
CA ASP A 117 0.36 -11.61 11.49
C ASP A 117 0.03 -13.09 11.24
N ALA A 118 -0.78 -13.71 12.11
CA ALA A 118 -1.25 -15.07 11.91
C ALA A 118 -2.12 -15.20 10.66
N LYS A 119 -3.00 -14.23 10.38
CA LYS A 119 -3.81 -14.18 9.16
C LYS A 119 -2.95 -13.98 7.92
N ALA A 120 -1.98 -13.09 7.97
CA ALA A 120 -1.04 -12.84 6.87
C ALA A 120 -0.21 -14.10 6.56
N ALA A 121 0.24 -14.81 7.59
CA ALA A 121 0.96 -16.08 7.43
C ALA A 121 0.08 -17.16 6.79
N ASP A 122 -1.18 -17.27 7.21
CA ASP A 122 -2.12 -18.23 6.63
C ASP A 122 -2.46 -17.92 5.17
N LEU A 123 -2.75 -16.66 4.86
CA LEU A 123 -3.00 -16.21 3.49
C LEU A 123 -1.80 -16.50 2.59
N LYS A 124 -0.58 -16.23 3.06
CA LYS A 124 0.65 -16.52 2.32
C LYS A 124 0.79 -18.02 1.99
N ARG A 125 0.38 -18.91 2.91
CA ARG A 125 0.38 -20.36 2.64
C ARG A 125 -0.62 -20.73 1.55
N ARG A 126 -1.84 -20.19 1.61
CA ARG A 126 -2.90 -20.46 0.63
C ARG A 126 -2.53 -19.93 -0.75
N VAL A 127 -2.01 -18.70 -0.82
CA VAL A 127 -1.55 -18.07 -2.07
C VAL A 127 -0.46 -18.91 -2.71
N LYS A 128 0.52 -19.39 -1.92
CA LYS A 128 1.57 -20.27 -2.45
C LYS A 128 1.00 -21.57 -3.06
N ALA A 129 0.02 -22.19 -2.41
CA ALA A 129 -0.61 -23.40 -2.93
C ALA A 129 -1.31 -23.14 -4.28
N LEU A 130 -2.06 -22.03 -4.38
CA LEU A 130 -2.71 -21.61 -5.61
C LEU A 130 -1.70 -21.26 -6.71
N GLU A 131 -0.63 -20.55 -6.39
CA GLU A 131 0.43 -20.20 -7.35
C GLU A 131 1.11 -21.45 -7.95
N GLU A 132 1.28 -22.51 -7.15
CA GLU A 132 1.84 -23.79 -7.61
C GLU A 132 0.86 -24.56 -8.52
N GLU A 133 -0.44 -24.51 -8.23
CA GLU A 133 -1.49 -25.09 -9.06
C GLU A 133 -1.61 -24.33 -10.39
N ASP A 134 -1.74 -23.00 -10.34
CA ASP A 134 -1.79 -22.11 -11.51
C ASP A 134 -0.54 -22.23 -12.38
N ALA A 135 0.64 -22.45 -11.78
CA ALA A 135 1.86 -22.68 -12.54
C ALA A 135 1.79 -23.99 -13.34
N LYS A 136 1.27 -25.08 -12.75
CA LYS A 136 1.11 -26.37 -13.45
C LYS A 136 0.07 -26.27 -14.56
N GLU A 137 -1.04 -25.60 -14.31
CA GLU A 137 -2.08 -25.39 -15.31
C GLU A 137 -1.60 -24.52 -16.48
N ARG A 138 -0.87 -23.44 -16.20
CA ARG A 138 -0.24 -22.63 -17.27
C ARG A 138 0.70 -23.45 -18.14
N VAL A 139 1.50 -24.33 -17.55
CA VAL A 139 2.38 -25.22 -18.33
C VAL A 139 1.57 -26.20 -19.18
N ARG A 140 0.49 -26.78 -18.62
CA ARG A 140 -0.40 -27.68 -19.37
C ARG A 140 -1.11 -26.97 -20.52
N GLN A 141 -1.67 -25.78 -20.28
CA GLN A 141 -2.33 -24.98 -21.29
C GLN A 141 -1.34 -24.55 -22.37
N PHE A 142 -0.14 -24.10 -22.00
CA PHE A 142 0.92 -23.76 -22.93
C PHE A 142 1.32 -24.96 -23.80
N ALA A 143 1.49 -26.13 -23.19
CA ALA A 143 1.81 -27.36 -23.92
C ALA A 143 0.67 -27.79 -24.86
N SER A 144 -0.57 -27.77 -24.40
CA SER A 144 -1.75 -28.08 -25.22
C SER A 144 -1.89 -27.12 -26.39
N LYS A 145 -1.67 -25.82 -26.16
CA LYS A 145 -1.74 -24.79 -27.20
C LYS A 145 -0.61 -24.97 -28.21
N MET A 146 0.61 -25.29 -27.76
CA MET A 146 1.74 -25.59 -28.65
C MET A 146 1.44 -26.79 -29.55
N SER A 147 0.89 -27.87 -28.98
CA SER A 147 0.49 -29.06 -29.75
C SER A 147 -0.52 -28.72 -30.86
N SER A 148 -1.49 -27.85 -30.59
CA SER A 148 -2.47 -27.44 -31.60
C SER A 148 -1.86 -26.67 -32.78
N TYR A 149 -0.80 -25.88 -32.54
CA TYR A 149 -0.09 -25.18 -33.61
C TYR A 149 0.71 -26.15 -34.49
N ASP A 150 1.37 -27.15 -33.87
CA ASP A 150 2.12 -28.18 -34.60
C ASP A 150 1.20 -29.02 -35.49
N ASP A 151 0.02 -29.42 -35.00
CA ASP A 151 -0.98 -30.16 -35.78
C ASP A 151 -1.46 -29.34 -37.00
N GLN A 152 -1.71 -28.04 -36.82
CA GLN A 152 -2.13 -27.15 -37.91
C GLN A 152 -1.01 -26.92 -38.94
N ALA A 153 0.25 -26.81 -38.50
CA ALA A 153 1.41 -26.69 -39.38
C ALA A 153 1.69 -27.97 -40.19
N GLN A 154 1.50 -29.14 -39.56
CA GLN A 154 1.62 -30.45 -40.23
C GLN A 154 0.49 -30.67 -41.24
N ALA A 155 -0.76 -30.32 -40.89
CA ALA A 155 -1.87 -30.40 -41.83
C ALA A 155 -1.65 -29.48 -43.05
N HIS A 156 -1.15 -28.27 -42.83
CA HIS A 156 -0.82 -27.34 -43.91
C HIS A 156 0.30 -27.89 -44.81
N THR A 157 1.40 -28.39 -44.24
CA THR A 157 2.51 -28.98 -45.02
C THR A 157 2.08 -30.22 -45.82
N GLN A 158 1.30 -31.13 -45.23
CA GLN A 158 0.74 -32.28 -45.94
C GLN A 158 -0.18 -31.86 -47.10
N SER A 159 -1.00 -30.82 -46.92
CA SER A 159 -1.85 -30.31 -48.01
C SER A 159 -1.02 -29.74 -49.18
N VAL A 160 0.09 -29.05 -48.89
CA VAL A 160 1.01 -28.52 -49.90
C VAL A 160 1.72 -29.65 -50.64
N GLU A 161 2.15 -30.69 -49.93
CA GLU A 161 2.74 -31.89 -50.55
C GLU A 161 1.75 -32.62 -51.46
N GLN A 162 0.48 -32.75 -51.06
CA GLN A 162 -0.57 -33.33 -51.89
C GLN A 162 -0.82 -32.49 -53.16
N ILE A 163 -0.81 -31.17 -53.06
CA ILE A 163 -0.91 -30.26 -54.22
C ILE A 163 0.30 -30.46 -55.16
N ALA A 164 1.51 -30.51 -54.60
CA ALA A 164 2.74 -30.72 -55.37
C ALA A 164 2.77 -32.10 -56.05
N PHE A 165 2.36 -33.16 -55.36
CA PHE A 165 2.25 -34.52 -55.90
C PHE A 165 1.26 -34.61 -57.07
N ARG A 166 0.11 -33.92 -56.96
CA ARG A 166 -0.90 -33.85 -58.03
C ARG A 166 -0.40 -33.05 -59.24
N ALA A 167 0.39 -32.00 -59.03
CA ALA A 167 0.98 -31.19 -60.10
C ALA A 167 2.12 -31.92 -60.84
N MET A 168 2.84 -32.83 -60.17
CA MET A 168 3.98 -33.57 -60.73
C MET A 168 3.61 -34.90 -61.43
N GLY A 169 2.32 -35.19 -61.64
CA GLY A 169 1.88 -36.24 -62.56
C GLY A 169 1.53 -37.60 -61.95
N GLY A 170 1.01 -37.64 -60.73
CA GLY A 170 0.37 -38.83 -60.15
C GLY A 170 -0.85 -39.28 -60.96
N ARG A 171 -0.70 -40.31 -61.80
CA ARG A 171 -1.76 -40.89 -62.64
C ARG A 171 -2.43 -42.06 -61.92
N GLU A 172 -3.58 -41.79 -61.29
CA GLU A 172 -4.51 -42.82 -60.84
C GLU A 172 -5.65 -43.00 -61.84
N LYS A 173 -5.93 -44.25 -62.20
CA LYS A 173 -7.05 -44.63 -63.08
C LYS A 173 -8.33 -44.74 -62.25
N GLY A 174 -9.31 -43.87 -62.49
CA GLY A 174 -10.71 -44.19 -62.15
C GLY A 174 -11.63 -42.99 -61.97
N GLY A 175 -12.69 -42.94 -62.77
CA GLY A 175 -14.00 -42.46 -62.33
C GLY A 175 -14.37 -41.01 -62.64
N MET A 176 -14.94 -40.81 -63.82
CA MET A 176 -15.74 -39.64 -64.19
C MET A 176 -17.10 -39.69 -63.47
N THR A 177 -17.49 -38.64 -62.73
CA THR A 177 -18.88 -38.14 -62.73
C THR A 177 -18.90 -36.63 -62.56
N SER A 178 -19.46 -35.99 -63.58
CA SER A 178 -19.85 -34.59 -63.66
C SER A 178 -21.04 -34.25 -62.76
N SER A 179 -21.05 -33.03 -62.20
CA SER A 179 -22.14 -32.04 -62.35
C SER A 179 -21.91 -30.88 -61.38
N GLN A 180 -21.64 -29.68 -61.90
CA GLN A 180 -22.63 -28.60 -62.00
C GLN A 180 -23.15 -28.12 -60.63
N ASN A 181 -22.65 -26.99 -60.14
CA ASN A 181 -23.36 -25.71 -60.26
C ASN A 181 -22.57 -24.56 -59.63
N ALA A 182 -22.41 -23.50 -60.41
CA ALA A 182 -22.07 -22.18 -59.92
C ALA A 182 -23.31 -21.55 -59.29
N SER A 183 -23.18 -21.06 -58.06
CA SER A 183 -24.07 -20.04 -57.49
C SER A 183 -23.21 -19.20 -56.58
N ALA A 184 -22.83 -18.03 -57.08
CA ALA A 184 -22.17 -17.00 -56.30
C ALA A 184 -23.20 -16.38 -55.36
N GLU A 185 -23.02 -16.56 -54.05
CA GLU A 185 -23.66 -15.72 -53.04
C GLU A 185 -22.61 -15.29 -52.02
N LYS A 186 -22.34 -13.99 -52.03
CA LYS A 186 -21.50 -13.27 -51.07
C LYS A 186 -22.08 -13.45 -49.66
N ARG A 187 -21.28 -13.98 -48.71
CA ARG A 187 -21.40 -13.65 -47.28
C ARG A 187 -20.01 -13.68 -46.64
N ASP A 188 -19.60 -12.51 -46.17
CA ASP A 188 -18.46 -12.32 -45.29
C ASP A 188 -18.76 -13.01 -43.94
N ALA A 189 -17.83 -13.85 -43.46
CA ALA A 189 -17.85 -14.36 -42.10
C ALA A 189 -16.40 -14.52 -41.61
N ASP A 190 -16.05 -13.56 -40.76
CA ASP A 190 -14.79 -13.34 -40.10
C ASP A 190 -14.58 -14.30 -38.92
N ALA A 191 -13.30 -14.49 -38.60
CA ALA A 191 -12.66 -15.07 -37.43
C ALA A 191 -13.50 -15.79 -36.34
N SER A 192 -13.20 -17.08 -36.24
CA SER A 192 -12.95 -17.85 -35.00
C SER A 192 -13.25 -17.17 -33.64
N THR A 193 -14.36 -17.62 -33.07
CA THR A 193 -14.59 -18.00 -31.67
C THR A 193 -13.31 -18.20 -30.83
N HIS A 194 -13.04 -17.26 -29.92
CA HIS A 194 -12.46 -17.55 -28.61
C HIS A 194 -13.13 -16.62 -27.59
N MET A 195 -14.36 -16.95 -27.21
CA MET A 195 -15.05 -16.22 -26.14
C MET A 195 -14.60 -16.77 -24.80
N ASN A 196 -13.87 -15.91 -24.10
CA ASN A 196 -13.69 -15.87 -22.67
C ASN A 196 -15.06 -16.07 -21.98
N GLU A 197 -15.24 -17.08 -21.14
CA GLU A 197 -16.42 -17.18 -20.28
C GLU A 197 -16.35 -16.07 -19.21
N GLU A 198 -16.85 -14.89 -19.59
CA GLU A 198 -17.18 -13.83 -18.65
C GLU A 198 -18.35 -14.31 -17.77
N ILE A 199 -18.11 -14.31 -16.46
CA ILE A 199 -19.11 -14.52 -15.42
C ILE A 199 -20.25 -13.51 -15.64
N ALA A 200 -21.40 -13.98 -16.13
CA ALA A 200 -22.55 -13.12 -16.39
C ALA A 200 -23.06 -12.52 -15.06
N PRO A 201 -23.34 -11.20 -15.00
CA PRO A 201 -23.94 -10.59 -13.82
C PRO A 201 -25.39 -11.06 -13.69
N GLN A 202 -25.70 -11.80 -12.62
CA GLN A 202 -27.07 -12.17 -12.25
C GLN A 202 -27.80 -10.93 -11.70
N GLY A 203 -28.49 -10.22 -12.57
CA GLY A 203 -29.38 -9.11 -12.21
C GLY A 203 -30.72 -9.30 -12.90
N GLU A 204 -31.70 -9.89 -12.20
CA GLU A 204 -33.07 -10.05 -12.70
C GLU A 204 -33.84 -8.75 -12.48
N GLY A 205 -34.02 -7.98 -13.54
CA GLY A 205 -34.86 -6.79 -13.54
C GLY A 205 -34.99 -6.17 -14.94
N GLU A 206 -36.17 -5.62 -15.26
CA GLU A 206 -36.52 -5.05 -16.58
C GLU A 206 -35.65 -3.86 -17.02
N SER A 207 -34.72 -3.41 -16.17
CA SER A 207 -33.78 -2.31 -16.43
C SER A 207 -32.38 -2.76 -16.87
N PHE A 208 -32.13 -4.07 -17.00
CA PHE A 208 -30.83 -4.59 -17.42
C PHE A 208 -30.60 -4.44 -18.93
N ARG A 209 -29.57 -3.69 -19.32
CA ARG A 209 -29.11 -3.55 -20.71
C ARG A 209 -27.66 -4.08 -20.83
N PRO A 210 -27.43 -5.21 -21.52
CA PRO A 210 -26.08 -5.74 -21.71
C PRO A 210 -25.23 -4.76 -22.53
N GLY A 211 -24.01 -4.45 -22.07
CA GLY A 211 -23.02 -3.65 -22.81
C GLY A 211 -22.90 -2.17 -22.42
N GLU A 212 -23.70 -1.67 -21.49
CA GLU A 212 -23.67 -0.25 -21.08
C GLU A 212 -22.84 -0.05 -19.79
N TRP A 213 -21.61 -0.58 -19.74
CA TRP A 213 -20.66 -0.17 -18.71
C TRP A 213 -20.18 1.26 -19.02
N LYS A 214 -20.82 2.24 -18.40
CA LYS A 214 -20.41 3.65 -18.45
C LYS A 214 -19.60 3.97 -17.19
N PRO A 215 -18.26 4.04 -17.23
CA PRO A 215 -17.51 4.56 -16.10
C PRO A 215 -17.98 6.00 -15.84
N SER A 216 -18.33 6.34 -14.59
CA SER A 216 -18.81 7.67 -14.24
C SER A 216 -17.70 8.70 -14.50
N THR A 217 -17.82 9.47 -15.58
CA THR A 217 -16.90 10.58 -15.84
C THR A 217 -17.32 11.76 -14.96
N THR A 218 -17.00 11.69 -13.67
CA THR A 218 -17.13 12.88 -12.80
C THR A 218 -16.08 13.89 -13.23
N ARG A 219 -16.43 14.74 -14.20
CA ARG A 219 -15.66 15.90 -14.62
C ARG A 219 -15.52 16.82 -13.40
N ARG A 220 -14.34 16.84 -12.75
CA ARG A 220 -13.98 17.89 -11.79
C ARG A 220 -14.12 19.24 -12.51
N ARG A 221 -15.19 19.97 -12.24
CA ARG A 221 -15.29 21.38 -12.66
C ARG A 221 -14.35 22.18 -11.77
N GLY A 222 -13.20 22.55 -12.33
CA GLY A 222 -12.39 23.64 -11.78
C GLY A 222 -13.22 24.91 -11.81
N ARG A 223 -13.57 25.41 -10.62
CA ARG A 223 -14.08 26.76 -10.41
C ARG A 223 -12.86 27.65 -10.21
N LEU A 224 -12.41 28.31 -11.27
CA LEU A 224 -11.58 29.50 -11.14
C LEU A 224 -12.56 30.67 -11.03
N GLY A 225 -12.56 31.29 -9.85
CA GLY A 225 -13.12 32.62 -9.59
C GLY A 225 -11.97 33.55 -9.24
#